data_AF-A0A927H0U3-F1
#
_entry.id   AF-A0A927H0U3-F1
#
_cell.length_a   1.000
_cell.length_b   1.000
_cell.length_c   1.000
_cell.angle_alpha   90.00
_cell.angle_beta   90.00
_cell.angle_gamma   90.00
#
_symmetry.space_group_name_H-M   'P 1'
#
loop_
_entity.id
_entity.type
_entity.pdbx_description
1 polymer ?
#
loop_
_entity_poly.entity_id
_entity_poly.type
_entity_poly.pdbx_seq_one_letter_code
_entity_poly.pdbx_strand_id
1 'polypeptide(L)'
;MVVNSPAWKGIFQTVIHAYREKQVIHPEPNADSSTFESVIRRNRFLMGTAAMTVDRYYLLANMTNAERQNINKSPNWQLVTAPTSPSAPNETETVSVHDMFAIHVQSKQIGAAWELVKFINGESTAKALGAGGGSSLLLTRVEHNPKEVNGRSVEAFHRLQPSMKDWTAVHKNTPIGFPGTFSGILHTEIEAVLERGKSVEEGLAAIQEQSQLALDALK
;
A
#
# COMPACT_ATOMS: atom_id res chain seq x y z
N MET A 1 -12.69 -16.29 -12.93
CA MET A 1 -12.36 -14.87 -12.66
C MET A 1 -12.47 -14.07 -13.95
N VAL A 2 -12.48 -12.72 -13.92
CA VAL A 2 -12.56 -11.89 -15.15
C VAL A 2 -11.51 -10.79 -15.10
N VAL A 3 -10.48 -10.93 -15.93
CA VAL A 3 -9.41 -9.95 -16.16
C VAL A 3 -9.28 -9.57 -17.64
N ASN A 4 -9.69 -10.43 -18.57
CA ASN A 4 -9.78 -10.09 -19.99
C ASN A 4 -11.13 -9.44 -20.32
N SER A 5 -11.30 -8.16 -19.94
CA SER A 5 -12.50 -7.36 -20.24
C SER A 5 -12.12 -6.00 -20.83
N PRO A 6 -13.05 -5.28 -21.51
CA PRO A 6 -12.75 -3.95 -22.06
C PRO A 6 -12.24 -2.95 -21.02
N ALA A 7 -12.79 -2.97 -19.81
CA ALA A 7 -12.37 -2.09 -18.71
C ALA A 7 -10.92 -2.37 -18.29
N TRP A 8 -10.57 -3.64 -18.07
CA TRP A 8 -9.21 -4.04 -17.72
C TRP A 8 -8.23 -3.80 -18.87
N LYS A 9 -8.64 -4.04 -20.11
CA LYS A 9 -7.83 -3.78 -21.29
C LYS A 9 -7.37 -2.33 -21.35
N GLY A 10 -8.28 -1.37 -21.16
CA GLY A 10 -7.92 0.05 -21.12
C GLY A 10 -6.89 0.37 -20.04
N ILE A 11 -7.09 -0.14 -18.81
CA ILE A 11 -6.17 0.05 -17.69
C ILE A 11 -4.77 -0.51 -18.01
N PHE A 12 -4.70 -1.75 -18.50
CA PHE A 12 -3.43 -2.40 -18.85
C PHE A 12 -2.71 -1.64 -19.96
N GLN A 13 -3.42 -1.20 -21.00
CA GLN A 13 -2.82 -0.40 -22.08
C GLN A 13 -2.23 0.90 -21.55
N THR A 14 -2.93 1.61 -20.66
CA THR A 14 -2.42 2.83 -20.02
C THR A 14 -1.16 2.56 -19.19
N VAL A 15 -1.17 1.53 -18.34
CA VAL A 15 -0.03 1.19 -17.48
C VAL A 15 1.18 0.75 -18.29
N ILE A 16 0.99 -0.14 -19.28
CA ILE A 16 2.07 -0.60 -20.17
C ILE A 16 2.66 0.56 -20.97
N HIS A 17 1.81 1.46 -21.48
CA HIS A 17 2.28 2.67 -22.17
C HIS A 17 3.12 3.54 -21.22
N ALA A 18 2.65 3.80 -20.00
CA ALA A 18 3.37 4.60 -19.01
C ALA A 18 4.75 4.00 -18.65
N TYR A 19 4.88 2.66 -18.60
CA TYR A 19 6.18 2.00 -18.43
C TYR A 19 7.09 2.15 -19.65
N ARG A 20 6.57 1.92 -20.86
CA ARG A 20 7.35 2.03 -22.11
C ARG A 20 7.88 3.45 -22.32
N GLU A 21 7.05 4.46 -22.03
CA GLU A 21 7.42 5.87 -22.09
C GLU A 21 8.23 6.35 -20.87
N LYS A 22 8.56 5.45 -19.93
CA LYS A 22 9.32 5.74 -18.70
C LYS A 22 8.67 6.83 -17.82
N GLN A 23 7.36 7.01 -17.93
CA GLN A 23 6.57 7.90 -17.08
C GLN A 23 6.39 7.29 -15.68
N VAL A 24 6.34 5.96 -15.61
CA VAL A 24 6.38 5.19 -14.37
C VAL A 24 7.66 4.36 -14.36
N ILE A 25 8.40 4.43 -13.26
CA ILE A 25 9.64 3.69 -13.09
C ILE A 25 9.30 2.34 -12.46
N HIS A 26 9.71 1.25 -13.11
CA HIS A 26 9.60 -0.07 -12.53
C HIS A 26 10.54 -0.20 -11.33
N PRO A 27 10.07 -0.71 -10.17
CA PRO A 27 10.95 -1.04 -9.06
C PRO A 27 11.99 -2.07 -9.53
N GLU A 28 13.26 -1.88 -9.13
CA GLU A 28 14.31 -2.85 -9.43
C GLU A 28 14.04 -4.17 -8.67
N PRO A 29 13.85 -5.31 -9.36
CA PRO A 29 13.41 -6.56 -8.73
C PRO A 29 14.37 -7.10 -7.66
N ASN A 30 15.67 -6.84 -7.82
CA ASN A 30 16.74 -7.37 -6.98
C ASN A 30 17.47 -6.30 -6.16
N ALA A 31 16.87 -5.13 -5.99
CA ALA A 31 17.54 -4.06 -5.28
C ALA A 31 17.62 -4.35 -3.78
N ASP A 32 18.83 -4.22 -3.23
CA ASP A 32 19.12 -4.47 -1.82
C ASP A 32 18.22 -3.62 -0.90
N SER A 33 17.52 -4.30 0.01
CA SER A 33 16.71 -3.67 1.07
C SER A 33 17.05 -4.21 2.45
N SER A 34 18.26 -4.75 2.61
CA SER A 34 18.76 -5.27 3.89
C SER A 34 19.05 -4.16 4.90
N THR A 35 19.26 -2.92 4.45
CA THR A 35 19.56 -1.78 5.31
C THR A 35 18.58 -0.64 5.12
N PHE A 36 18.42 0.19 6.15
CA PHE A 36 17.62 1.40 6.05
C PHE A 36 18.13 2.35 4.96
N GLU A 37 19.46 2.52 4.87
CA GLU A 37 20.07 3.34 3.83
C GLU A 37 19.76 2.85 2.42
N SER A 38 19.85 1.54 2.16
CA SER A 38 19.55 0.98 0.84
C SER A 38 18.07 1.17 0.46
N VAL A 39 17.16 1.05 1.43
CA VAL A 39 15.73 1.37 1.26
C VAL A 39 15.53 2.83 0.85
N ILE A 40 16.19 3.78 1.52
CA ILE A 40 16.09 5.21 1.19
C ILE A 40 16.65 5.48 -0.21
N ARG A 41 17.83 4.94 -0.53
CA ARG A 41 18.50 5.17 -1.83
C ARG A 41 17.76 4.54 -3.01
N ARG A 42 16.94 3.51 -2.79
CA ARG A 42 16.11 2.91 -3.83
C ARG A 42 14.88 3.74 -4.16
N ASN A 43 14.39 4.57 -3.24
CA ASN A 43 13.21 5.38 -3.49
C ASN A 43 13.55 6.54 -4.45
N ARG A 44 13.09 6.43 -5.71
CA ARG A 44 13.37 7.40 -6.78
C ARG A 44 12.88 8.82 -6.47
N PHE A 45 11.78 8.96 -5.73
CA PHE A 45 11.28 10.27 -5.30
C PHE A 45 12.21 10.91 -4.26
N LEU A 46 12.66 10.13 -3.27
CA LEU A 46 13.65 10.63 -2.29
C LEU A 46 14.99 10.99 -2.93
N MET A 47 15.35 10.30 -4.02
CA MET A 47 16.55 10.57 -4.82
C MET A 47 16.38 11.66 -5.88
N GLY A 48 15.21 12.32 -5.96
CA GLY A 48 14.98 13.40 -6.92
C GLY A 48 14.94 12.95 -8.38
N THR A 49 14.79 11.65 -8.64
CA THR A 49 14.69 11.07 -10.00
C THR A 49 13.26 10.73 -10.39
N ALA A 50 12.30 10.88 -9.47
CA ALA A 50 10.87 10.86 -9.76
C ALA A 50 10.21 12.12 -9.16
N ALA A 51 9.33 12.77 -9.93
CA ALA A 51 8.64 13.98 -9.49
C ALA A 51 7.52 13.69 -8.46
N MET A 52 6.95 12.48 -8.49
CA MET A 52 5.85 12.05 -7.63
C MET A 52 6.08 10.63 -7.12
N THR A 53 5.47 10.30 -5.99
CA THR A 53 5.37 8.94 -5.47
C THR A 53 4.02 8.73 -4.81
N VAL A 54 3.57 7.47 -4.75
CA VAL A 54 2.43 7.05 -3.94
C VAL A 54 3.00 6.16 -2.84
N ASP A 55 2.88 6.60 -1.60
CA ASP A 55 3.38 5.86 -0.44
C ASP A 55 2.48 6.09 0.77
N ARG A 56 2.71 5.32 1.83
CA ARG A 56 1.95 5.40 3.09
C ARG A 56 2.62 6.39 4.05
N TYR A 57 1.94 6.67 5.17
CA TYR A 57 2.41 7.61 6.20
C TYR A 57 3.85 7.36 6.68
N TYR A 58 4.29 6.09 6.74
CA TYR A 58 5.65 5.74 7.19
C TYR A 58 6.77 6.36 6.34
N LEU A 59 6.51 6.73 5.07
CA LEU A 59 7.51 7.41 4.25
C LEU A 59 7.97 8.73 4.90
N LEU A 60 7.06 9.44 5.57
CA LEU A 60 7.39 10.68 6.28
C LEU A 60 8.35 10.43 7.44
N ALA A 61 8.12 9.36 8.21
CA ALA A 61 9.04 8.95 9.27
C ALA A 61 10.41 8.54 8.70
N ASN A 62 10.43 7.81 7.58
CA ASN A 62 11.66 7.45 6.88
C ASN A 62 12.44 8.69 6.41
N MET A 63 11.76 9.72 5.91
CA MET A 63 12.39 10.98 5.51
C MET A 63 13.04 11.69 6.70
N THR A 64 12.31 11.85 7.81
CA THR A 64 12.86 12.46 9.04
C THR A 64 14.06 11.66 9.58
N ASN A 65 13.98 10.33 9.56
CA ASN A 65 15.07 9.48 10.03
C ASN A 65 16.29 9.52 9.11
N ALA A 66 16.09 9.54 7.79
CA ALA A 66 17.18 9.65 6.81
C ALA A 66 17.95 10.97 6.96
N GLU A 67 17.25 12.07 7.24
CA GLU A 67 17.88 13.37 7.52
C GLU A 67 18.67 13.34 8.83
N ARG A 68 18.08 12.82 9.91
CA ARG A 68 18.76 12.70 11.22
C ARG A 68 20.04 11.87 11.15
N GLN A 69 20.07 10.86 10.28
CA GLN A 69 21.22 9.98 10.07
C GLN A 69 22.18 10.49 8.97
N ASN A 70 21.94 11.68 8.39
CA ASN A 70 22.71 12.22 7.26
C ASN A 70 22.78 11.28 6.03
N ILE A 71 21.80 10.41 5.84
CA ILE A 71 21.72 9.49 4.71
C ILE A 71 21.26 10.22 3.44
N ASN A 72 20.20 11.01 3.58
CA ASN A 72 19.62 11.77 2.49
C ASN A 72 18.88 12.99 3.04
N LYS A 73 18.93 14.11 2.30
CA LYS A 73 18.11 15.27 2.59
C LYS A 73 16.73 15.07 1.97
N SER A 74 15.65 15.42 2.68
CA SER A 74 14.31 15.33 2.11
C SER A 74 14.18 16.26 0.90
N PRO A 75 13.51 15.82 -0.17
CA PRO A 75 13.13 16.72 -1.25
C PRO A 75 12.15 17.79 -0.74
N ASN A 76 11.96 18.86 -1.52
CA ASN A 76 10.84 19.78 -1.30
C ASN A 76 9.54 19.08 -1.71
N TRP A 77 8.74 18.62 -0.74
CA TRP A 77 7.58 17.78 -1.00
C TRP A 77 6.26 18.45 -0.60
N GLN A 78 5.16 18.03 -1.23
CA GLN A 78 3.81 18.33 -0.77
C GLN A 78 2.98 17.06 -0.83
N LEU A 79 2.02 16.94 0.07
CA LEU A 79 1.10 15.81 0.13
C LEU A 79 -0.28 16.21 -0.40
N VAL A 80 -0.85 15.35 -1.22
CA VAL A 80 -2.24 15.42 -1.68
C VAL A 80 -2.94 14.09 -1.39
N THR A 81 -4.26 14.04 -1.55
CA THR A 81 -5.02 12.80 -1.40
C THR A 81 -4.62 11.80 -2.48
N ALA A 82 -4.79 10.50 -2.20
CA ALA A 82 -4.71 9.49 -3.24
C ALA A 82 -5.77 9.76 -4.35
N PRO A 83 -5.55 9.30 -5.59
CA PRO A 83 -6.56 9.38 -6.64
C PRO A 83 -7.86 8.69 -6.21
N THR A 84 -9.01 9.32 -6.48
CA THR A 84 -10.33 8.77 -6.13
C THR A 84 -11.11 8.33 -7.36
N SER A 85 -12.03 7.38 -7.19
CA SER A 85 -12.95 7.00 -8.26
C SER A 85 -13.95 8.14 -8.50
N PRO A 86 -14.28 8.49 -9.76
CA PRO A 86 -15.36 9.43 -10.05
C PRO A 86 -16.72 9.02 -9.46
N SER A 87 -16.94 7.71 -9.28
CA SER A 87 -18.18 7.17 -8.67
C SER A 87 -18.22 7.32 -7.15
N ALA A 88 -17.08 7.57 -6.50
CA ALA A 88 -16.93 7.70 -5.05
C ALA A 88 -15.80 8.70 -4.73
N PRO A 89 -15.97 10.00 -5.08
CA PRO A 89 -14.87 10.96 -5.09
C PRO A 89 -14.34 11.32 -3.70
N ASN A 90 -15.11 11.01 -2.64
CA ASN A 90 -14.78 11.28 -1.25
C ASN A 90 -14.32 10.02 -0.48
N GLU A 91 -14.22 8.87 -1.15
CA GLU A 91 -13.82 7.61 -0.56
C GLU A 91 -12.42 7.19 -1.01
N THR A 92 -11.76 6.37 -0.19
CA THR A 92 -10.52 5.69 -0.54
C THR A 92 -10.55 4.22 -0.15
N GLU A 93 -9.96 3.37 -0.99
CA GLU A 93 -9.69 1.97 -0.69
C GLU A 93 -8.24 1.74 -0.21
N THR A 94 -7.46 2.81 -0.04
CA THR A 94 -6.03 2.74 0.33
C THR A 94 -5.78 2.76 1.84
N VAL A 95 -6.82 2.59 2.65
CA VAL A 95 -6.71 2.52 4.12
C VAL A 95 -6.64 1.06 4.54
N SER A 96 -5.68 0.73 5.39
CA SER A 96 -5.54 -0.60 5.99
C SER A 96 -5.31 -0.47 7.49
N VAL A 97 -5.87 -1.42 8.24
CA VAL A 97 -5.60 -1.56 9.67
C VAL A 97 -4.32 -2.37 9.82
N HIS A 98 -3.31 -1.80 10.47
CA HIS A 98 -2.01 -2.45 10.63
C HIS A 98 -1.99 -3.38 11.85
N ASP A 99 -2.33 -2.84 13.02
CA ASP A 99 -2.32 -3.57 14.29
C ASP A 99 -3.73 -3.79 14.82
N MET A 100 -4.03 -5.04 15.17
CA MET A 100 -5.28 -5.43 15.83
C MET A 100 -4.95 -6.22 17.10
N PHE A 101 -5.49 -5.77 18.23
CA PHE A 101 -5.33 -6.45 19.51
C PHE A 101 -6.58 -7.26 19.83
N ALA A 102 -6.40 -8.57 20.03
CA ALA A 102 -7.46 -9.51 20.34
C ALA A 102 -7.14 -10.31 21.60
N ILE A 103 -8.18 -10.77 22.30
CA ILE A 103 -8.05 -11.61 23.49
C ILE A 103 -8.27 -13.06 23.08
N HIS A 104 -7.31 -13.93 23.40
CA HIS A 104 -7.44 -15.35 23.15
C HIS A 104 -8.62 -15.96 23.94
N VAL A 105 -9.44 -16.77 23.28
CA VAL A 105 -10.67 -17.34 23.86
C VAL A 105 -10.41 -18.19 25.12
N GLN A 106 -9.22 -18.78 25.23
CA GLN A 106 -8.81 -19.60 26.39
C GLN A 106 -7.98 -18.82 27.43
N SER A 107 -7.94 -17.49 27.36
CA SER A 107 -7.18 -16.71 28.34
C SER A 107 -7.72 -16.95 29.75
N LYS A 108 -6.83 -17.27 30.69
CA LYS A 108 -7.16 -17.45 32.11
C LYS A 108 -7.31 -16.12 32.85
N GLN A 109 -6.99 -15.00 32.19
CA GLN A 109 -6.95 -13.65 32.78
C GLN A 109 -7.75 -12.66 31.91
N ILE A 110 -9.01 -13.01 31.59
CA ILE A 110 -9.87 -12.22 30.69
C ILE A 110 -10.02 -10.77 31.16
N GLY A 111 -10.20 -10.54 32.47
CA GLY A 111 -10.33 -9.19 33.02
C GLY A 111 -9.09 -8.33 32.78
N ALA A 112 -7.91 -8.84 33.14
CA ALA A 112 -6.65 -8.13 32.92
C ALA A 112 -6.34 -7.93 31.43
N ALA A 113 -6.67 -8.91 30.58
CA ALA A 113 -6.51 -8.80 29.14
C ALA A 113 -7.39 -7.69 28.55
N TRP A 114 -8.63 -7.54 29.02
CA TRP A 114 -9.50 -6.43 28.63
C TRP A 114 -8.93 -5.07 29.04
N GLU A 115 -8.41 -4.94 30.27
CA GLU A 115 -7.78 -3.70 30.72
C GLU A 115 -6.55 -3.36 29.88
N LEU A 116 -5.75 -4.35 29.46
CA LEU A 116 -4.62 -4.13 28.56
C LEU A 116 -5.07 -3.64 27.18
N VAL A 117 -6.07 -4.29 26.56
CA VAL A 117 -6.59 -3.88 25.25
C VAL A 117 -7.16 -2.45 25.31
N LYS A 118 -7.90 -2.12 26.38
CA LYS A 118 -8.40 -0.75 26.62
C LYS A 118 -7.27 0.24 26.78
N PHE A 119 -6.24 -0.11 27.54
CA PHE A 119 -5.07 0.76 27.74
C PHE A 119 -4.37 1.06 26.41
N ILE A 120 -4.07 0.03 25.61
CA ILE A 120 -3.38 0.18 24.31
C ILE A 120 -4.19 1.09 23.36
N ASN A 121 -5.52 0.93 23.31
CA ASN A 121 -6.41 1.72 22.45
C ASN A 121 -6.95 2.98 23.16
N GLY A 122 -6.42 3.31 24.33
CA GLY A 122 -6.88 4.39 25.19
C GLY A 122 -6.42 5.77 24.71
N GLU A 123 -7.11 6.80 25.19
CA GLU A 123 -6.78 8.19 24.87
C GLU A 123 -5.37 8.58 25.36
N SER A 124 -4.98 8.14 26.56
CA SER A 124 -3.65 8.42 27.12
C SER A 124 -2.53 7.87 26.25
N THR A 125 -2.68 6.63 25.76
CA THR A 125 -1.72 5.98 24.86
C THR A 125 -1.65 6.69 23.52
N ALA A 126 -2.80 7.01 22.91
CA ALA A 126 -2.83 7.73 21.65
C ALA A 126 -2.20 9.14 21.76
N LYS A 127 -2.50 9.87 22.84
CA LYS A 127 -1.89 11.17 23.12
C LYS A 127 -0.37 11.07 23.28
N ALA A 128 0.12 10.05 23.99
CA ALA A 128 1.55 9.83 24.16
C ALA A 128 2.27 9.51 22.84
N LEU A 129 1.70 8.60 22.03
CA LEU A 129 2.25 8.24 20.72
C LEU A 129 2.24 9.42 19.74
N GLY A 130 1.16 10.21 19.73
CA GLY A 130 1.00 11.39 18.88
C GLY A 130 1.98 12.51 19.25
N ALA A 131 2.15 12.80 20.55
CA ALA A 131 3.05 13.85 21.02
C ALA A 131 4.53 13.52 20.79
N GLY A 132 4.92 12.25 20.83
CA GLY A 132 6.31 11.83 20.69
C GLY A 132 6.83 11.79 19.25
N GLY A 133 5.97 11.94 18.24
CA GLY A 133 6.34 11.74 16.83
C GLY A 133 6.94 10.34 16.55
N GLY A 134 6.71 9.38 17.46
CA GLY A 134 7.37 8.07 17.44
C GLY A 134 6.61 7.03 16.61
N SER A 135 5.38 7.32 16.21
CA SER A 135 4.60 6.42 15.38
C SER A 135 4.91 6.65 13.90
N SER A 136 5.41 5.61 13.23
CA SER A 136 5.49 5.56 11.76
C SER A 136 4.13 5.25 11.12
N LEU A 137 3.09 5.09 11.93
CA LEU A 137 1.72 4.77 11.54
C LEU A 137 0.76 5.84 12.05
N LEU A 138 -0.37 5.99 11.35
CA LEU A 138 -1.46 6.82 11.84
C LEU A 138 -2.23 6.09 12.94
N LEU A 139 -2.61 6.84 13.96
CA LEU A 139 -3.45 6.38 15.06
C LEU A 139 -4.92 6.34 14.62
N THR A 140 -5.66 5.36 15.13
CA THR A 140 -7.11 5.25 14.96
C THR A 140 -7.88 6.37 15.66
N ARG A 141 -7.31 6.94 16.73
CA ARG A 141 -7.74 8.20 17.37
C ARG A 141 -7.14 9.38 16.63
N VAL A 142 -7.83 9.79 15.55
CA VAL A 142 -7.32 10.74 14.56
C VAL A 142 -6.93 12.10 15.14
N GLU A 143 -7.59 12.52 16.21
CA GLU A 143 -7.37 13.77 16.94
C GLU A 143 -5.97 13.88 17.56
N HIS A 144 -5.29 12.75 17.77
CA HIS A 144 -3.94 12.70 18.31
C HIS A 144 -2.85 12.56 17.25
N ASN A 145 -3.21 12.41 15.97
CA ASN A 145 -2.20 12.39 14.90
C ASN A 145 -1.55 13.76 14.71
N PRO A 146 -0.28 13.81 14.31
CA PRO A 146 0.36 15.06 13.92
C PRO A 146 -0.39 15.73 12.77
N LYS A 147 -0.64 17.05 12.88
CA LYS A 147 -1.20 17.86 11.77
C LYS A 147 -0.13 18.24 10.75
N GLU A 148 1.12 18.27 11.18
CA GLU A 148 2.27 18.61 10.36
C GLU A 148 3.44 17.66 10.64
N VAL A 149 4.24 17.40 9.61
CA VAL A 149 5.53 16.71 9.71
C VAL A 149 6.57 17.51 8.94
N ASN A 150 7.73 17.76 9.56
CA ASN A 150 8.80 18.58 8.98
C ASN A 150 8.30 19.96 8.47
N GLY A 151 7.39 20.59 9.22
CA GLY A 151 6.80 21.90 8.91
C GLY A 151 5.81 21.91 7.74
N ARG A 152 5.25 20.75 7.38
CA ARG A 152 4.31 20.62 6.25
C ARG A 152 3.06 19.86 6.69
N SER A 153 1.90 20.33 6.24
CA SER A 153 0.61 19.69 6.53
C SER A 153 0.55 18.26 6.01
N VAL A 154 0.01 17.36 6.85
CA VAL A 154 -0.25 15.95 6.51
C VAL A 154 -1.74 15.62 6.52
N GLU A 155 -2.61 16.64 6.56
CA GLU A 155 -4.07 16.47 6.66
C GLU A 155 -4.68 15.69 5.50
N ALA A 156 -4.00 15.59 4.35
CA ALA A 156 -4.49 14.84 3.20
C ALA A 156 -4.75 13.35 3.52
N PHE A 157 -4.08 12.77 4.52
CA PHE A 157 -4.36 11.41 4.99
C PHE A 157 -5.74 11.25 5.62
N HIS A 158 -6.37 12.34 6.08
CA HIS A 158 -7.66 12.33 6.76
C HIS A 158 -8.80 12.96 5.93
N ARG A 159 -8.52 13.40 4.70
CA ARG A 159 -9.51 14.05 3.83
C ARG A 159 -10.50 13.09 3.16
N LEU A 160 -10.13 11.84 2.99
CA LEU A 160 -10.96 10.81 2.37
C LEU A 160 -11.51 9.85 3.41
N GLN A 161 -12.74 9.39 3.22
CA GLN A 161 -13.35 8.36 4.05
C GLN A 161 -12.90 6.97 3.59
N PRO A 162 -12.58 6.03 4.50
CA PRO A 162 -12.36 4.64 4.10
C PRO A 162 -13.62 4.08 3.43
N SER A 163 -13.46 3.39 2.31
CA SER A 163 -14.59 2.74 1.67
C SER A 163 -15.13 1.62 2.56
N MET A 164 -16.45 1.57 2.72
CA MET A 164 -17.15 0.55 3.50
C MET A 164 -17.50 -0.70 2.68
N LYS A 165 -16.91 -0.84 1.48
CA LYS A 165 -17.12 -2.01 0.63
C LYS A 165 -16.71 -3.27 1.37
N ASP A 166 -17.66 -4.21 1.45
CA ASP A 166 -17.43 -5.49 2.08
C ASP A 166 -16.65 -6.41 1.13
N TRP A 167 -15.35 -6.49 1.35
CA TRP A 167 -14.47 -7.42 0.64
C TRP A 167 -14.46 -8.83 1.24
N THR A 168 -15.18 -9.09 2.35
CA THR A 168 -15.14 -10.39 3.03
C THR A 168 -15.62 -11.53 2.15
N ALA A 169 -16.61 -11.28 1.28
CA ALA A 169 -17.08 -12.26 0.31
C ALA A 169 -15.98 -12.67 -0.68
N VAL A 170 -15.19 -11.71 -1.16
CA VAL A 170 -14.04 -11.98 -2.04
C VAL A 170 -12.99 -12.80 -1.31
N HIS A 171 -12.65 -12.42 -0.08
CA HIS A 171 -11.65 -13.14 0.72
C HIS A 171 -12.09 -14.57 1.07
N LYS A 172 -13.35 -14.73 1.49
CA LYS A 172 -13.92 -16.04 1.86
C LYS A 172 -13.98 -17.01 0.70
N ASN A 173 -14.26 -16.50 -0.50
CA ASN A 173 -14.43 -17.33 -1.70
C ASN A 173 -13.14 -17.50 -2.51
N THR A 174 -12.03 -16.89 -2.09
CA THR A 174 -10.73 -17.05 -2.75
C THR A 174 -9.94 -18.17 -2.07
N PRO A 175 -9.58 -19.26 -2.78
CA PRO A 175 -8.79 -20.33 -2.21
C PRO A 175 -7.45 -19.85 -1.63
N ILE A 176 -7.01 -20.48 -0.54
CA ILE A 176 -5.71 -20.21 0.07
C ILE A 176 -4.60 -20.44 -0.97
N GLY A 177 -3.63 -19.54 -1.03
CA GLY A 177 -2.51 -19.62 -1.98
C GLY A 177 -2.80 -19.02 -3.36
N PHE A 178 -4.06 -18.96 -3.79
CA PHE A 178 -4.43 -18.41 -5.08
C PHE A 178 -3.95 -16.96 -5.30
N PRO A 179 -4.06 -16.01 -4.34
CA PRO A 179 -3.57 -14.66 -4.54
C PRO A 179 -2.08 -14.59 -4.89
N GLY A 180 -1.25 -15.43 -4.25
CA GLY A 180 0.18 -15.50 -4.54
C GLY A 180 0.47 -16.04 -5.94
N THR A 181 -0.21 -17.13 -6.33
CA THR A 181 -0.11 -17.69 -7.69
C THR A 181 -0.57 -16.68 -8.73
N PHE A 182 -1.69 -16.00 -8.49
CA PHE A 182 -2.22 -14.96 -9.36
C PHE A 182 -1.23 -13.80 -9.55
N SER A 183 -0.65 -13.30 -8.46
CA SER A 183 0.38 -12.25 -8.52
C SER A 183 1.61 -12.69 -9.33
N GLY A 184 2.04 -13.95 -9.22
CA GLY A 184 3.13 -14.50 -10.02
C GLY A 184 2.81 -14.52 -11.52
N ILE A 185 1.63 -15.03 -11.89
CA ILE A 185 1.16 -15.05 -13.29
C ILE A 185 1.09 -13.62 -13.85
N LEU A 186 0.50 -12.69 -13.08
CA LEU A 186 0.37 -11.29 -13.48
C LEU A 186 1.75 -10.68 -13.77
N HIS A 187 2.71 -10.88 -12.87
CA HIS A 187 4.06 -10.36 -13.03
C HIS A 187 4.76 -10.90 -14.28
N THR A 188 4.77 -12.23 -14.46
CA THR A 188 5.38 -12.87 -15.64
C THR A 188 4.79 -12.37 -16.95
N GLU A 189 3.47 -12.23 -17.02
CA GLU A 189 2.80 -11.81 -18.24
C GLU A 189 2.95 -10.32 -18.53
N ILE A 190 2.98 -9.47 -17.51
CA ILE A 190 3.29 -8.04 -17.67
C ILE A 190 4.73 -7.87 -18.18
N GLU A 191 5.70 -8.59 -17.63
CA GLU A 191 7.09 -8.57 -18.12
C GLU A 191 7.18 -9.05 -19.58
N ALA A 192 6.45 -10.10 -19.95
CA ALA A 192 6.40 -10.56 -21.34
C ALA A 192 5.85 -9.49 -22.31
N VAL A 193 4.85 -8.71 -21.88
CA VAL A 193 4.30 -7.58 -22.65
C VAL A 193 5.29 -6.42 -22.73
N LEU A 194 6.03 -6.14 -21.66
CA LEU A 194 6.99 -5.03 -21.61
C LEU A 194 8.26 -5.34 -22.40
N GLU A 195 8.81 -6.55 -22.27
CA GLU A 195 10.17 -6.86 -22.71
C GLU A 195 10.24 -7.86 -23.87
N ARG A 196 9.24 -8.73 -24.02
CA ARG A 196 9.31 -9.89 -24.95
C ARG A 196 8.41 -9.74 -26.18
N GLY A 197 7.88 -8.54 -26.41
CA GLY A 197 7.10 -8.21 -27.60
C GLY A 197 5.68 -8.79 -27.61
N LYS A 198 5.19 -9.35 -26.50
CA LYS A 198 3.80 -9.83 -26.38
C LYS A 198 2.83 -8.64 -26.45
N SER A 199 1.72 -8.77 -27.17
CA SER A 199 0.68 -7.74 -27.18
C SER A 199 -0.09 -7.71 -25.85
N VAL A 200 -0.74 -6.59 -25.55
CA VAL A 200 -1.56 -6.45 -24.33
C VAL A 200 -2.71 -7.45 -24.33
N GLU A 201 -3.30 -7.70 -25.50
CA GLU A 201 -4.37 -8.66 -25.73
C GLU A 201 -3.94 -10.09 -25.42
N GLU A 202 -2.78 -10.51 -25.93
CA GLU A 202 -2.22 -11.83 -25.65
C GLU A 202 -1.85 -11.97 -24.18
N GLY A 203 -1.29 -10.93 -23.56
CA GLY A 203 -0.97 -10.92 -22.13
C GLY A 203 -2.22 -11.11 -21.27
N LEU A 204 -3.28 -10.33 -21.53
CA LEU A 204 -4.54 -10.43 -20.79
C LEU A 204 -5.24 -11.77 -20.99
N ALA A 205 -5.21 -12.32 -22.21
CA ALA A 205 -5.74 -13.65 -22.49
C ALA A 205 -4.99 -14.72 -21.68
N ALA A 206 -3.66 -14.65 -21.66
CA ALA A 206 -2.82 -15.59 -20.91
C ALA A 206 -3.03 -15.46 -19.39
N ILE A 207 -3.11 -14.24 -18.84
CA ILE A 207 -3.40 -14.03 -17.41
C ILE A 207 -4.76 -14.65 -17.07
N GLN A 208 -5.79 -14.38 -17.88
CA GLN A 208 -7.13 -14.93 -17.68
C GLN A 208 -7.11 -16.47 -17.67
N GLU A 209 -6.50 -17.09 -18.68
CA GLU A 209 -6.46 -18.54 -18.85
C GLU A 209 -5.67 -19.23 -17.72
N GLN A 210 -4.41 -18.82 -17.51
CA GLN A 210 -3.54 -19.43 -16.51
C GLN A 210 -4.09 -19.27 -15.10
N SER A 211 -4.67 -18.10 -14.79
CA SER A 211 -5.25 -17.86 -13.48
C SER A 211 -6.54 -18.63 -13.28
N GLN A 212 -7.34 -18.85 -14.33
CA GLN A 212 -8.52 -19.70 -14.25
C GLN A 212 -8.13 -21.16 -14.00
N LEU A 213 -7.12 -21.68 -14.70
CA LEU A 213 -6.57 -23.01 -14.46
C LEU A 213 -6.04 -23.18 -13.04
N ALA A 214 -5.27 -22.20 -12.54
CA ALA A 214 -4.75 -22.21 -11.18
C ALA A 214 -5.88 -22.17 -10.13
N LEU A 215 -6.94 -21.41 -10.39
CA LEU A 215 -8.11 -21.36 -9.51
C LEU A 215 -8.86 -22.69 -9.49
N ASP A 216 -9.03 -23.32 -10.65
CA ASP A 216 -9.76 -24.60 -10.77
C ASP A 216 -8.99 -25.77 -10.16
N ALA A 217 -7.65 -25.72 -10.15
CA ALA A 217 -6.81 -26.72 -9.48
C ALA A 217 -6.85 -26.64 -7.93
N LEU A 218 -7.36 -25.55 -7.36
CA LEU A 218 -7.49 -25.32 -5.92
C LEU A 218 -8.91 -25.56 -5.38
N LYS A 219 -9.85 -25.96 -6.24
CA LYS A 219 -11.21 -26.34 -5.88
C LYS A 219 -11.29 -27.84 -5.59
#